data_AF-A0A139X5F1-F1
#
_entry.id   AF-A0A139X5F1-F1
#
_cell.length_a   1.000
_cell.length_b   1.000
_cell.length_c   1.000
_cell.angle_alpha   90.00
_cell.angle_beta   90.00
_cell.angle_gamma   90.00
#
_symmetry.space_group_name_H-M   'P 1'
#
loop_
_entity.id
_entity.type
_entity.pdbx_description
1 polymer ?
#
loop_
_entity_poly.entity_id
_entity_poly.type
_entity_poly.pdbx_seq_one_letter_code
_entity_poly.pdbx_strand_id
1 'polypeptide(L)'
;MIKTVTFDELLEKYRYWTEIPDGILEPILKENVATIIKNFIESNSFNDAADNARLLLRVVDFLNQNQWQDILSAFCNNNQIYGSYACPGIFIELFKKSFKSTGTVAPHWLWFRQQLDNGNFKYADTISLKNLIDSYS
;
A
#
# COMPACT_ATOMS: atom_id res chain seq x y z
N MET A 1 6.33 -23.03 25.80
CA MET A 1 7.00 -23.02 24.49
C MET A 1 6.21 -22.07 23.61
N ILE A 2 6.75 -20.90 23.27
CA ILE A 2 6.04 -19.92 22.41
C ILE A 2 6.15 -20.47 20.98
N LYS A 3 5.03 -20.79 20.33
CA LYS A 3 5.02 -21.21 18.93
C LYS A 3 5.44 -20.01 18.08
N THR A 4 6.57 -20.11 17.39
CA THR A 4 6.99 -19.10 16.41
C THR A 4 6.00 -19.13 15.24
N VAL A 5 5.39 -17.99 14.93
CA VAL A 5 4.47 -17.85 13.80
C VAL A 5 5.27 -17.40 12.59
N THR A 6 5.13 -18.08 11.44
CA THR A 6 5.83 -17.69 10.20
C THR A 6 5.06 -16.63 9.43
N PHE A 7 5.73 -15.95 8.48
CA PHE A 7 5.06 -14.98 7.60
C PHE A 7 3.96 -15.64 6.75
N ASP A 8 4.19 -16.85 6.24
CA ASP A 8 3.17 -17.58 5.45
C ASP A 8 1.96 -17.96 6.32
N GLU A 9 2.17 -18.42 7.56
CA GLU A 9 1.08 -18.69 8.50
C GLU A 9 0.27 -17.42 8.84
N LEU A 10 0.91 -16.23 8.81
CA LEU A 10 0.21 -14.97 8.95
C LEU A 10 -0.63 -14.63 7.73
N LEU A 11 -0.10 -14.81 6.52
CA LEU A 11 -0.82 -14.53 5.27
C LEU A 11 -2.12 -15.35 5.19
N GLU A 12 -2.08 -16.63 5.58
CA GLU A 12 -3.27 -17.50 5.63
C GLU A 12 -4.34 -17.01 6.62
N LYS A 13 -3.93 -16.24 7.63
CA LYS A 13 -4.78 -15.74 8.72
C LYS A 13 -5.04 -14.23 8.67
N TYR A 14 -4.87 -13.60 7.50
CA TYR A 14 -5.01 -12.14 7.36
C TYR A 14 -6.32 -11.56 7.92
N ARG A 15 -7.40 -12.34 7.89
CA ARG A 15 -8.71 -11.97 8.46
C ARG A 15 -8.70 -11.77 9.98
N TYR A 16 -7.75 -12.37 10.69
CA TYR A 16 -7.63 -12.29 12.15
C TYR A 16 -6.52 -11.34 12.59
N TRP A 17 -5.91 -10.58 11.68
CA TRP A 17 -4.77 -9.73 12.02
C TRP A 17 -5.11 -8.62 13.02
N THR A 18 -6.37 -8.19 13.08
CA THR A 18 -6.84 -7.24 14.10
C THR A 18 -6.83 -7.81 15.52
N GLU A 19 -6.78 -9.13 15.64
CA GLU A 19 -6.72 -9.85 16.92
C GLU A 19 -5.28 -10.15 17.35
N ILE A 20 -4.29 -9.97 16.45
CA ILE A 20 -2.88 -10.21 16.72
C ILE A 20 -2.25 -8.91 17.25
N PRO A 21 -1.64 -8.91 18.44
CA PRO A 21 -0.95 -7.73 18.98
C PRO A 21 0.14 -7.22 18.02
N ASP A 22 0.20 -5.90 17.82
CA ASP A 22 1.16 -5.29 16.88
C ASP A 22 2.61 -5.63 17.24
N GLY A 23 2.97 -5.73 18.54
CA GLY A 23 4.32 -6.12 18.96
C GLY A 23 4.77 -7.53 18.54
N ILE A 24 3.84 -8.42 18.17
CA ILE A 24 4.14 -9.73 17.59
C ILE A 24 4.20 -9.64 16.07
N LEU A 25 3.32 -8.84 15.47
CA LEU A 25 3.16 -8.74 14.03
C LEU A 25 4.28 -7.89 13.38
N GLU A 26 4.65 -6.78 14.00
CA GLU A 26 5.60 -5.80 13.46
C GLU A 26 6.96 -6.40 13.11
N PRO A 27 7.63 -7.21 13.97
CA PRO A 27 8.92 -7.81 13.61
C PRO A 27 8.83 -8.67 12.35
N ILE A 28 7.78 -9.50 12.26
CA ILE A 28 7.59 -10.40 11.12
C ILE A 28 7.31 -9.61 9.85
N LEU A 29 6.46 -8.59 9.92
CA LEU A 29 6.16 -7.72 8.78
C LEU A 29 7.40 -6.94 8.32
N LYS A 30 8.18 -6.40 9.27
CA LYS A 30 9.40 -5.65 8.98
C LYS A 30 10.46 -6.50 8.28
N GLU A 31 10.60 -7.77 8.66
CA GLU A 31 11.52 -8.71 8.00
C GLU A 31 11.04 -9.13 6.60
N ASN A 32 9.75 -8.96 6.29
CA ASN A 32 9.13 -9.43 5.06
C ASN A 32 8.62 -8.31 4.13
N VAL A 33 9.03 -7.06 4.36
CA VAL A 33 8.60 -5.89 3.55
C VAL A 33 8.83 -6.11 2.06
N ALA A 34 9.99 -6.65 1.67
CA ALA A 34 10.30 -6.91 0.27
C ALA A 34 9.32 -7.90 -0.38
N THR A 35 8.96 -8.98 0.33
CA THR A 35 7.99 -9.97 -0.12
C THR A 35 6.59 -9.37 -0.24
N ILE A 36 6.17 -8.54 0.72
CA ILE A 36 4.87 -7.85 0.69
C ILE A 36 4.76 -6.95 -0.54
N ILE A 37 5.80 -6.16 -0.81
CA ILE A 37 5.86 -5.28 -1.98
C ILE A 37 5.83 -6.10 -3.26
N LYS A 38 6.65 -7.16 -3.35
CA LYS A 38 6.68 -8.05 -4.50
C LYS A 38 5.29 -8.61 -4.80
N ASN A 39 4.60 -9.15 -3.79
CA ASN A 39 3.25 -9.70 -3.95
C ASN A 39 2.25 -8.64 -4.44
N PHE A 40 2.34 -7.41 -3.93
CA PHE A 40 1.51 -6.30 -4.41
C PHE A 40 1.79 -5.96 -5.88
N ILE A 41 3.05 -5.83 -6.27
CA ILE A 41 3.43 -5.54 -7.67
C ILE A 41 2.93 -6.63 -8.61
N GLU A 42 3.06 -7.89 -8.18
CA GLU A 42 2.69 -9.10 -8.93
C GLU A 42 1.20 -9.47 -8.82
N SER A 43 0.36 -8.64 -8.18
CA SER A 43 -1.08 -8.89 -8.08
C SER A 43 -1.72 -9.12 -9.46
N ASN A 44 -2.35 -10.28 -9.63
CA ASN A 44 -2.90 -10.75 -10.90
C ASN A 44 -4.43 -10.81 -10.92
N SER A 45 -5.09 -10.43 -9.83
CA SER A 45 -6.53 -10.24 -9.75
C SER A 45 -6.88 -8.99 -8.94
N PHE A 46 -8.07 -8.43 -9.16
CA PHE A 46 -8.56 -7.27 -8.39
C PHE A 46 -8.65 -7.54 -6.88
N ASN A 47 -8.96 -8.78 -6.49
CA ASN A 47 -9.04 -9.18 -5.08
C ASN A 47 -7.65 -9.28 -4.46
N ASP A 48 -6.69 -9.89 -5.16
CA ASP A 48 -5.31 -10.00 -4.67
C ASP A 48 -4.68 -8.62 -4.56
N ALA A 49 -4.95 -7.72 -5.50
CA ALA A 49 -4.50 -6.33 -5.40
C ALA A 49 -5.05 -5.63 -4.15
N ALA A 50 -6.34 -5.83 -3.83
CA ALA A 50 -6.95 -5.25 -2.65
C ALA A 50 -6.32 -5.81 -1.35
N ASP A 51 -6.17 -7.13 -1.26
CA ASP A 51 -5.60 -7.78 -0.08
C ASP A 51 -4.13 -7.40 0.10
N ASN A 52 -3.32 -7.43 -0.96
CA ASN A 52 -1.92 -7.00 -0.90
C ASN A 52 -1.78 -5.50 -0.59
N ALA A 53 -2.66 -4.64 -1.11
CA ALA A 53 -2.65 -3.21 -0.77
C ALA A 53 -2.94 -2.97 0.72
N ARG A 54 -3.84 -3.76 1.34
CA ARG A 54 -4.08 -3.68 2.80
C ARG A 54 -2.84 -4.05 3.61
N LEU A 55 -2.02 -4.98 3.11
CA LEU A 55 -0.75 -5.32 3.75
C LEU A 55 0.22 -4.12 3.75
N LEU A 56 0.25 -3.35 2.65
CA LEU A 56 1.08 -2.14 2.57
C LEU A 56 0.77 -1.14 3.70
N LEU A 57 -0.50 -0.97 4.08
CA LEU A 57 -0.90 -0.09 5.19
C LEU A 57 -0.30 -0.49 6.55
N ARG A 58 0.07 -1.76 6.71
CA ARG A 58 0.68 -2.29 7.95
C ARG A 58 2.20 -2.16 7.96
N VAL A 59 2.82 -1.94 6.79
CA VAL A 59 4.28 -1.79 6.66
C VAL A 59 4.73 -0.41 6.23
N VAL A 60 3.80 0.55 6.15
CA VAL A 60 4.05 1.91 5.66
C VAL A 60 5.23 2.61 6.35
N ASP A 61 5.40 2.37 7.65
CA ASP A 61 6.46 2.98 8.46
C ASP A 61 7.84 2.32 8.26
N PHE A 62 7.89 1.20 7.53
CA PHE A 62 9.12 0.47 7.19
C PHE A 62 9.56 0.69 5.73
N LEU A 63 8.75 1.42 4.94
CA LEU A 63 9.03 1.65 3.53
C LEU A 63 10.11 2.71 3.34
N ASN A 64 11.13 2.37 2.55
CA ASN A 64 12.10 3.36 2.06
C ASN A 64 11.62 4.03 0.75
N GLN A 65 12.37 5.03 0.29
CA GLN A 65 12.00 5.82 -0.90
C GLN A 65 11.86 4.99 -2.17
N ASN A 66 12.74 4.01 -2.42
CA ASN A 66 12.68 3.18 -3.62
C ASN A 66 11.46 2.26 -3.58
N GLN A 67 11.17 1.69 -2.42
CA GLN A 67 9.99 0.84 -2.21
C GLN A 67 8.68 1.61 -2.43
N TRP A 68 8.61 2.87 -1.95
CA TRP A 68 7.51 3.75 -2.27
C TRP A 68 7.35 3.97 -3.78
N GLN A 69 8.45 4.24 -4.47
CA GLN A 69 8.45 4.43 -5.92
C GLN A 69 7.93 3.19 -6.65
N ASP A 70 8.34 1.99 -6.24
CA ASP A 70 7.90 0.72 -6.82
C ASP A 70 6.39 0.50 -6.62
N ILE A 71 5.89 0.73 -5.40
CA ILE A 71 4.45 0.62 -5.07
C ILE A 71 3.61 1.57 -5.93
N LEU A 72 4.00 2.84 -5.99
CA LEU A 72 3.26 3.86 -6.74
C LEU A 72 3.31 3.59 -8.25
N SER A 73 4.46 3.11 -8.75
CA SER A 73 4.61 2.71 -10.15
C SER A 73 3.74 1.51 -10.48
N ALA A 74 3.64 0.52 -9.60
CA ALA A 74 2.78 -0.63 -9.80
C ALA A 74 1.31 -0.25 -9.87
N PHE A 75 0.85 0.69 -9.02
CA PHE A 75 -0.50 1.22 -9.12
C PHE A 75 -0.78 1.82 -10.50
N CYS A 76 0.15 2.61 -11.05
CA CYS A 76 -0.05 3.23 -12.36
C CYS A 76 -0.03 2.23 -13.52
N ASN A 77 0.73 1.14 -13.41
CA ASN A 77 1.03 0.25 -14.54
C ASN A 77 0.30 -1.10 -14.52
N ASN A 78 -0.25 -1.52 -13.38
CA ASN A 78 -0.97 -2.79 -13.25
C ASN A 78 -2.49 -2.54 -13.21
N ASN A 79 -3.20 -3.05 -14.22
CA ASN A 79 -4.65 -2.89 -14.33
C ASN A 79 -5.46 -3.59 -13.25
N GLN A 80 -4.91 -4.63 -12.64
CA GLN A 80 -5.53 -5.28 -11.50
C GLN A 80 -5.45 -4.42 -10.25
N ILE A 81 -4.42 -3.56 -10.15
CA ILE A 81 -4.24 -2.67 -9.00
C ILE A 81 -5.13 -1.45 -9.13
N TYR A 82 -4.96 -0.61 -10.16
CA TYR A 82 -5.79 0.60 -10.26
C TYR A 82 -7.26 0.28 -10.54
N GLY A 83 -7.54 -0.86 -11.21
CA GLY A 83 -8.89 -1.31 -11.52
C GLY A 83 -9.60 -1.98 -10.35
N SER A 84 -8.88 -2.32 -9.29
CA SER A 84 -9.49 -2.84 -8.06
C SER A 84 -10.28 -1.74 -7.37
N TYR A 85 -11.55 -2.01 -7.07
CA TYR A 85 -12.44 -1.07 -6.37
C TYR A 85 -11.87 -0.58 -5.04
N ALA A 86 -11.11 -1.42 -4.32
CA ALA A 86 -10.59 -1.08 -2.99
C ALA A 86 -9.27 -0.31 -3.01
N CYS A 87 -8.42 -0.52 -4.02
CA CYS A 87 -7.05 0.01 -4.03
C CYS A 87 -6.97 1.55 -3.97
N PRO A 88 -7.76 2.32 -4.74
CA PRO A 88 -7.75 3.78 -4.61
C PRO A 88 -8.03 4.29 -3.18
N GLY A 89 -9.01 3.71 -2.50
CA GLY A 89 -9.33 4.05 -1.10
C GLY A 89 -8.18 3.68 -0.15
N ILE A 90 -7.51 2.56 -0.38
CA ILE A 90 -6.32 2.18 0.39
C ILE A 90 -5.15 3.16 0.16
N PHE A 91 -4.97 3.65 -1.07
CA PHE A 91 -3.91 4.61 -1.40
C PHE A 91 -4.15 5.99 -0.78
N ILE A 92 -5.42 6.39 -0.61
CA ILE A 92 -5.79 7.56 0.20
C ILE A 92 -5.28 7.41 1.64
N GLU A 93 -5.48 6.25 2.25
CA GLU A 93 -5.02 6.00 3.61
C GLU A 93 -3.49 5.88 3.71
N LEU A 94 -2.83 5.31 2.69
CA LEU A 94 -1.36 5.29 2.59
C LEU A 94 -0.79 6.71 2.53
N PHE A 95 -1.40 7.60 1.73
CA PHE A 95 -1.00 9.00 1.64
C PHE A 95 -1.17 9.73 2.99
N LYS A 96 -2.33 9.57 3.63
CA LYS A 96 -2.57 10.20 4.95
C LYS A 96 -1.56 9.74 5.99
N LYS A 97 -1.25 8.44 6.03
CA LYS A 97 -0.25 7.89 6.96
C LYS A 97 1.14 8.42 6.66
N SER A 98 1.58 8.39 5.40
CA SER A 98 2.91 8.89 5.02
C SER A 98 3.07 10.37 5.37
N PHE A 99 2.05 11.19 5.07
CA PHE A 99 2.03 12.61 5.41
C PHE A 99 2.04 12.84 6.92
N LYS A 100 1.25 12.08 7.69
CA LYS A 100 1.23 12.20 9.16
C LYS A 100 2.61 11.96 9.78
N SER A 101 3.40 11.06 9.21
CA SER A 101 4.74 10.72 9.71
C SER A 101 5.80 11.79 9.35
N THR A 102 5.68 12.47 8.21
CA THR A 102 6.69 13.43 7.74
C THR A 102 6.30 14.90 7.90
N GLY A 103 5.01 15.20 7.98
CA GLY A 103 4.44 16.56 7.96
C GLY A 103 4.50 17.25 6.59
N THR A 104 5.00 16.59 5.56
CA THR A 104 5.20 17.15 4.20
C THR A 104 4.95 16.11 3.13
N VAL A 105 4.43 16.53 1.97
CA VAL A 105 4.26 15.65 0.81
C VAL A 105 5.62 15.21 0.28
N ALA A 106 5.90 13.91 0.32
CA ALA A 106 7.17 13.36 -0.15
C ALA A 106 7.26 13.39 -1.69
N PRO A 107 8.46 13.51 -2.28
CA PRO A 107 8.63 13.64 -3.74
C PRO A 107 7.99 12.53 -4.58
N HIS A 108 7.95 11.29 -4.08
CA HIS A 108 7.31 10.17 -4.79
C HIS A 108 5.79 10.36 -4.95
N TRP A 109 5.12 11.03 -4.01
CA TRP A 109 3.69 11.34 -4.13
C TRP A 109 3.43 12.42 -5.18
N LEU A 110 4.34 13.39 -5.32
CA LEU A 110 4.26 14.40 -6.38
C LEU A 110 4.46 13.77 -7.76
N TRP A 111 5.44 12.88 -7.90
CA TRP A 111 5.63 12.11 -9.12
C TRP A 111 4.39 11.26 -9.44
N PHE A 112 3.85 10.56 -8.45
CA PHE A 112 2.66 9.73 -8.61
C PHE A 112 1.45 10.57 -9.03
N ARG A 113 1.26 11.74 -8.43
CA ARG A 113 0.21 12.70 -8.80
C ARG A 113 0.29 13.10 -10.27
N GLN A 114 1.48 13.33 -10.80
CA GLN A 114 1.68 13.61 -12.23
C GLN A 114 1.34 12.39 -13.10
N GLN A 115 1.72 11.17 -12.68
CA GLN A 115 1.34 9.96 -13.40
C GLN A 115 -0.18 9.77 -13.47
N LEU A 116 -0.89 10.11 -12.38
CA LEU A 116 -2.35 10.03 -12.37
C LEU A 116 -3.00 10.98 -13.39
N ASP A 117 -2.39 12.12 -13.74
CA ASP A 117 -2.89 13.01 -14.80
C ASP A 117 -2.61 12.50 -16.20
N ASN A 118 -1.46 11.88 -16.40
CA ASN A 118 -1.09 11.33 -17.70
C ASN A 118 -1.85 10.04 -18.02
N GLY A 119 -2.33 9.32 -17.00
CA GLY A 119 -3.09 8.09 -17.16
C GLY A 119 -4.59 8.29 -17.30
N ASN A 120 -5.25 7.32 -17.91
CA ASN A 120 -6.70 7.31 -18.12
C ASN A 120 -7.45 6.71 -16.92
N PHE A 121 -7.15 7.20 -15.71
CA PHE A 121 -7.77 6.70 -14.48
C PHE A 121 -9.15 7.33 -14.27
N LYS A 122 -10.21 6.55 -14.51
CA LYS A 122 -11.60 7.04 -14.55
C LYS A 122 -12.41 6.84 -13.27
N TYR A 123 -11.82 6.25 -12.23
CA TYR A 123 -12.54 5.96 -11.00
C TYR A 123 -12.66 7.21 -10.12
N ALA A 124 -13.83 7.43 -9.54
CA ALA A 124 -14.11 8.56 -8.64
C ALA A 124 -13.10 8.63 -7.49
N ASP A 125 -12.69 7.48 -6.95
CA ASP A 125 -11.71 7.42 -5.86
C ASP A 125 -10.29 7.82 -6.30
N THR A 126 -9.93 7.63 -7.57
CA THR A 126 -8.66 8.15 -8.08
C THR A 126 -8.70 9.68 -8.20
N ILE A 127 -9.85 10.26 -8.55
CA ILE A 127 -10.05 11.72 -8.52
C ILE A 127 -9.95 12.23 -7.08
N SER A 128 -10.59 11.55 -6.13
CA SER A 128 -10.46 11.87 -4.70
C SER A 128 -9.02 11.81 -4.21
N LEU A 129 -8.24 10.81 -4.65
CA LEU A 129 -6.81 10.70 -4.33
C LEU A 129 -5.98 11.84 -4.92
N LYS A 130 -6.23 12.25 -6.18
CA LYS A 130 -5.60 13.43 -6.79
C LYS A 130 -5.86 14.69 -5.98
N ASN A 131 -7.14 14.98 -5.73
CA ASN A 131 -7.57 16.16 -4.98
C ASN A 131 -6.98 16.18 -3.57
N LEU A 132 -6.87 15.01 -2.95
CA LEU A 132 -6.26 14.89 -1.63
C LEU A 132 -4.78 15.28 -1.69
N ILE A 133 -3.99 14.73 -2.61
CA ILE A 133 -2.56 15.08 -2.74
C ILE A 133 -2.39 16.58 -3.01
N ASP A 134 -3.22 17.15 -3.90
CA ASP A 134 -3.20 18.57 -4.24
C ASP A 134 -3.53 19.47 -3.04
N SER A 135 -4.37 19.01 -2.11
CA SER A 135 -4.74 19.80 -0.92
C SER A 135 -3.61 19.98 0.11
N TYR A 136 -2.52 19.21 -0.01
CA TYR A 136 -1.36 19.26 0.88
C TYR A 136 -0.06 19.69 0.18
N SER A 137 -0.09 19.89 -1.15
CA SER A 137 1.07 20.25 -1.98
C SER A 137 1.08 21.75 -2.29
#